data_AF-A0A7W6JEN7-F1
#
_entry.id   AF-A0A7W6JEN7-F1
#
_cell.length_a   1.000
_cell.length_b   1.000
_cell.length_c   1.000
_cell.angle_alpha   90.00
_cell.angle_beta   90.00
_cell.angle_gamma   90.00
#
_symmetry.space_group_name_H-M   'P 1'
#
loop_
_entity.id
_entity.type
_entity.pdbx_description
1 polymer ?
#
loop_
_entity_poly.entity_id
_entity_poly.type
_entity_poly.pdbx_seq_one_letter_code
_entity_poly.pdbx_strand_id
1 'polypeptide(L)'
;MKTAVPPDRLTRRRLVLAAGAAPLVAWSAGCGPSEPGPKRAARSDLLAVDVLLLPDAALIDRAATVNARLREAWPDGFALDEAHRPHITLLQRFVHRADVQALSVAVADVFRLERPRALRLRATGFQSQPWANLDVLSYTVEVSPALRRMHQQIARIVEPFTIKGGDAGAFAPDGTDTANPDAIRRVETFVPDASDGNFAAPVVVGVAPEAAVDVIEAERFRPFDFSIADAAIFHLGRFGAPAARLWSLAEV
;
A
#
# COMPACT_ATOMS: atom_id res chain seq x y z
N MET A 1 -17.92 -28.05 -32.04
CA MET A 1 -17.82 -27.05 -30.96
C MET A 1 -16.55 -27.35 -30.17
N LYS A 2 -15.50 -26.53 -30.36
CA LYS A 2 -14.26 -26.63 -29.58
C LYS A 2 -14.35 -25.60 -28.45
N THR A 3 -14.37 -26.08 -27.21
CA THR A 3 -14.30 -25.28 -25.99
C THR A 3 -12.91 -24.65 -25.87
N ALA A 4 -12.86 -23.32 -25.80
CA ALA A 4 -11.64 -22.56 -25.55
C ALA A 4 -11.28 -22.67 -24.07
N VAL A 5 -10.05 -23.13 -23.80
CA VAL A 5 -9.40 -23.06 -22.49
C VAL A 5 -8.93 -21.62 -22.28
N PRO A 6 -9.19 -20.97 -21.12
CA PRO A 6 -8.68 -19.63 -20.87
C PRO A 6 -7.15 -19.63 -20.79
N PRO A 7 -6.46 -18.59 -21.28
CA PRO A 7 -5.00 -18.58 -21.31
C PRO A 7 -4.41 -18.45 -19.91
N ASP A 8 -3.44 -19.32 -19.65
CA ASP A 8 -2.59 -19.39 -18.47
C ASP A 8 -1.76 -18.09 -18.30
N ARG A 9 -1.69 -17.57 -17.06
CA ARG A 9 -1.00 -16.32 -16.67
C ARG A 9 0.51 -16.37 -16.94
N LEU A 10 1.09 -17.54 -17.21
CA LEU A 10 2.50 -17.74 -17.53
C LEU A 10 2.96 -17.07 -18.85
N THR A 11 2.05 -16.72 -19.75
CA THR A 11 2.41 -16.29 -21.13
C THR A 11 2.95 -14.85 -21.24
N ARG A 12 2.97 -14.05 -20.16
CA ARG A 12 3.52 -12.67 -20.20
C ARG A 12 5.01 -12.56 -19.85
N ARG A 13 5.69 -13.65 -19.52
CA ARG A 13 7.08 -13.64 -19.02
C ARG A 13 8.11 -14.15 -20.05
N ARG A 14 8.30 -13.49 -21.19
CA ARG A 14 9.52 -13.67 -22.01
C ARG A 14 9.90 -12.40 -22.77
N LEU A 15 10.86 -11.68 -22.19
CA LEU A 15 11.89 -10.79 -22.75
C LEU A 15 12.27 -9.90 -21.55
N VAL A 16 13.43 -10.02 -20.90
CA VAL A 16 14.77 -9.72 -21.42
C VAL A 16 15.79 -10.53 -20.62
N LEU A 17 16.70 -11.19 -21.34
CA LEU A 17 17.88 -11.85 -20.79
C LEU A 17 19.09 -11.30 -21.58
N ALA A 18 19.98 -10.61 -20.90
CA ALA A 18 21.34 -10.29 -21.36
C ALA A 18 22.17 -10.04 -20.08
N ALA A 19 23.00 -11.00 -19.65
CA ALA A 19 24.39 -11.24 -20.08
C ALA A 19 25.38 -10.29 -19.40
N GLY A 20 26.28 -10.86 -18.59
CA GLY A 20 27.45 -10.19 -18.01
C GLY A 20 28.08 -11.01 -16.89
N ALA A 21 29.16 -11.73 -17.20
CA ALA A 21 29.92 -12.56 -16.28
C ALA A 21 31.17 -11.85 -15.74
N ALA A 22 31.62 -12.34 -14.58
CA ALA A 22 32.96 -12.25 -13.94
C ALA A 22 33.26 -11.04 -13.02
N PRO A 23 34.22 -11.16 -12.05
CA PRO A 23 34.88 -12.35 -11.47
C PRO A 23 34.78 -12.45 -9.93
N LEU A 24 35.18 -13.61 -9.40
CA LEU A 24 35.51 -13.85 -7.99
C LEU A 24 36.63 -12.91 -7.53
N VAL A 25 36.38 -12.15 -6.45
CA VAL A 25 37.42 -11.47 -5.67
C VAL A 25 37.45 -12.11 -4.29
N ALA A 26 38.60 -12.72 -3.99
CA ALA A 26 38.95 -13.18 -2.66
C ALA A 26 39.18 -11.96 -1.75
N TRP A 27 38.57 -11.96 -0.56
CA TRP A 27 38.90 -10.96 0.46
C TRP A 27 39.93 -11.54 1.43
N SER A 28 41.14 -11.00 1.32
CA SER A 28 42.21 -11.12 2.31
C SER A 28 41.84 -10.29 3.55
N ALA A 29 42.01 -10.87 4.73
CA ALA A 29 41.96 -10.14 5.99
C ALA A 29 43.09 -9.10 6.05
N GLY A 30 42.73 -7.83 6.22
CA GLY A 30 43.67 -6.74 6.44
C GLY A 30 43.01 -5.62 7.25
N CYS A 31 43.60 -5.30 8.40
CA CYS A 31 43.27 -4.12 9.20
C CYS A 31 43.47 -2.84 8.36
N GLY A 32 42.38 -2.15 8.05
CA GLY A 32 42.34 -0.77 7.59
C GLY A 32 41.59 0.11 8.59
N PRO A 33 41.76 1.45 8.56
CA PRO A 33 41.06 2.36 9.47
C PRO A 33 39.54 2.19 9.30
N SER A 34 38.84 2.12 10.43
CA SER A 34 37.39 1.94 10.51
C SER A 34 36.67 2.93 9.60
N GLU A 35 35.93 2.42 8.61
CA GLU A 35 35.00 3.22 7.84
C GLU A 35 33.97 3.85 8.80
N PRO A 36 33.61 5.13 8.60
CA PRO A 36 32.50 5.71 9.33
C PRO A 36 31.24 4.89 9.05
N GLY A 37 30.57 4.44 10.12
CA GLY A 37 29.30 3.73 10.03
C GLY A 37 28.27 4.49 9.18
N PRO A 38 27.22 3.81 8.68
CA PRO A 38 26.26 4.41 7.75
C PRO A 38 25.77 5.74 8.28
N LYS A 39 25.98 6.81 7.49
CA LYS A 39 25.43 8.13 7.79
C LYS A 39 23.92 7.98 7.82
N ARG A 40 23.34 8.19 9.00
CA ARG A 40 21.90 8.36 9.21
C ARG A 40 21.37 9.27 8.10
N ALA A 41 20.42 8.81 7.30
CA ALA A 41 19.90 9.60 6.20
C ALA A 41 19.39 10.93 6.78
N ALA A 42 19.84 12.06 6.23
CA ALA A 42 19.34 13.36 6.65
C ALA A 42 17.82 13.37 6.44
N ARG A 43 17.06 13.78 7.46
CA ARG A 43 15.60 13.83 7.36
C ARG A 43 15.23 14.69 6.15
N SER A 44 14.48 14.11 5.23
CA SER A 44 13.95 14.86 4.08
C SER A 44 12.94 15.89 4.57
N ASP A 45 12.91 17.04 3.90
CA ASP A 45 11.82 18.01 4.05
C ASP A 45 10.53 17.51 3.40
N LEU A 46 10.60 16.41 2.64
CA LEU A 46 9.46 15.73 2.06
C LEU A 46 8.89 14.67 3.00
N LEU A 47 7.59 14.41 2.84
CA LEU A 47 6.87 13.31 3.46
C LEU A 47 6.18 12.49 2.38
N ALA A 48 6.34 11.17 2.45
CA ALA A 48 5.48 10.23 1.75
C ALA A 48 4.16 10.10 2.51
N VAL A 49 3.05 10.56 1.94
CA VAL A 49 1.74 10.52 2.58
C VAL A 49 0.79 9.57 1.88
N ASP A 50 -0.12 9.01 2.67
CA ASP A 50 -1.28 8.26 2.21
C ASP A 50 -2.56 8.92 2.74
N VAL A 51 -3.46 9.28 1.82
CA VAL A 51 -4.82 9.69 2.14
C VAL A 51 -5.70 8.46 2.00
N LEU A 52 -6.31 8.01 3.09
CA LEU A 52 -6.94 6.69 3.16
C LEU A 52 -8.28 6.69 3.90
N LEU A 53 -9.03 5.60 3.71
CA LEU A 53 -10.23 5.25 4.45
C LEU A 53 -9.96 4.07 5.38
N LEU A 54 -10.43 4.17 6.63
CA LEU A 54 -10.37 3.13 7.64
C LEU A 54 -11.75 2.42 7.71
N PRO A 55 -11.80 1.11 7.45
CA PRO A 55 -13.04 0.35 7.47
C PRO A 55 -13.56 0.12 8.90
N ASP A 56 -14.83 -0.27 9.00
CA ASP A 56 -15.48 -0.62 10.27
C ASP A 56 -14.97 -1.94 10.87
N ALA A 57 -15.35 -2.19 12.13
CA ALA A 57 -14.99 -3.40 12.85
C ALA A 57 -15.41 -4.69 12.11
N ALA A 58 -16.52 -4.67 11.37
CA ALA A 58 -17.01 -5.85 10.67
C ALA A 58 -16.05 -6.32 9.57
N LEU A 59 -15.43 -5.39 8.82
CA LEU A 59 -14.37 -5.77 7.89
C LEU A 59 -13.08 -6.14 8.64
N ILE A 60 -12.72 -5.40 9.69
CA ILE A 60 -11.50 -5.67 10.48
C ILE A 60 -11.51 -7.09 11.05
N ASP A 61 -12.60 -7.54 11.65
CA ASP A 61 -12.73 -8.89 12.24
C ASP A 61 -12.61 -9.99 11.17
N ARG A 62 -13.18 -9.75 9.99
CA ARG A 62 -13.04 -10.66 8.85
C ARG A 62 -11.61 -10.71 8.34
N ALA A 63 -10.96 -9.55 8.18
CA ALA A 63 -9.56 -9.45 7.78
C ALA A 63 -8.66 -10.18 8.80
N ALA A 64 -8.90 -10.00 10.10
CA ALA A 64 -8.17 -10.67 11.17
C ALA A 64 -8.32 -12.19 11.12
N THR A 65 -9.51 -12.70 10.79
CA THR A 65 -9.74 -14.14 10.61
C THR A 65 -8.92 -14.71 9.46
N VAL A 66 -8.89 -14.03 8.31
CA VAL A 66 -8.07 -14.45 7.15
C VAL A 66 -6.58 -14.34 7.46
N ASN A 67 -6.17 -13.24 8.11
CA ASN A 67 -4.79 -13.01 8.52
C ASN A 67 -4.28 -14.10 9.46
N ALA A 68 -5.09 -14.51 10.45
CA ALA A 68 -4.73 -15.57 11.38
C ALA A 68 -4.44 -16.90 10.65
N ARG A 69 -5.24 -17.23 9.63
CA ARG A 69 -5.05 -18.43 8.81
C ARG A 69 -3.79 -18.34 7.94
N LEU A 70 -3.53 -17.18 7.34
CA LEU A 70 -2.28 -16.95 6.60
C LEU A 70 -1.07 -17.11 7.52
N ARG A 71 -1.12 -16.58 8.74
CA ARG A 71 -0.04 -16.70 9.72
C ARG A 71 0.12 -18.10 10.30
N GLU A 72 -0.95 -18.90 10.35
CA GLU A 72 -0.84 -20.31 10.71
C GLU A 72 -0.07 -21.09 9.63
N ALA A 73 -0.33 -20.81 8.35
CA ALA A 73 0.40 -21.41 7.24
C ALA A 73 1.82 -20.83 7.06
N TRP A 74 2.02 -19.56 7.41
CA TRP A 74 3.28 -18.82 7.29
C TRP A 74 3.51 -17.90 8.50
N PRO A 75 4.16 -18.39 9.57
CA PRO A 75 4.34 -17.64 10.82
C PRO A 75 5.12 -16.32 10.70
N ASP A 76 5.93 -16.17 9.65
CA ASP A 76 6.71 -14.93 9.39
C ASP A 76 5.86 -13.83 8.73
N GLY A 77 4.57 -14.07 8.47
CA GLY A 77 3.63 -13.04 8.03
C GLY A 77 3.34 -12.01 9.13
N PHE A 78 2.88 -10.81 8.75
CA PHE A 78 2.54 -9.76 9.72
C PHE A 78 1.14 -9.95 10.32
N ALA A 79 0.99 -9.58 11.59
CA ALA A 79 -0.31 -9.45 12.24
C ALA A 79 -0.98 -8.14 11.81
N LEU A 80 -2.30 -8.14 11.69
CA LEU A 80 -3.06 -6.90 11.52
C LEU A 80 -3.12 -6.16 12.87
N ASP A 81 -2.39 -5.05 12.95
CA ASP A 81 -2.21 -4.25 14.15
C ASP A 81 -2.08 -2.76 13.81
N GLU A 82 -1.52 -1.96 14.72
CA GLU A 82 -1.29 -0.53 14.48
C GLU A 82 -0.35 -0.24 13.30
N ALA A 83 0.63 -1.09 13.04
CA ALA A 83 1.57 -0.95 11.93
C ALA A 83 1.02 -1.53 10.62
N HIS A 84 0.03 -2.44 10.69
CA HIS A 84 -0.58 -3.10 9.53
C HIS A 84 -2.11 -3.04 9.58
N ARG A 85 -2.63 -1.82 9.55
CA ARG A 85 -4.08 -1.59 9.60
C ARG A 85 -4.70 -1.90 8.24
N PRO A 86 -5.78 -2.70 8.15
CA PRO A 86 -6.59 -2.76 6.94
C PRO A 86 -7.13 -1.37 6.60
N HIS A 87 -6.93 -0.92 5.37
CA HIS A 87 -7.36 0.40 4.89
C HIS A 87 -7.61 0.34 3.38
N ILE A 88 -8.27 1.39 2.86
CA ILE A 88 -8.34 1.68 1.44
C ILE A 88 -7.54 2.95 1.18
N THR A 89 -6.45 2.85 0.43
CA THR A 89 -5.70 4.01 -0.06
C THR A 89 -6.53 4.74 -1.13
N LEU A 90 -6.76 6.04 -0.94
CA LEU A 90 -7.33 6.92 -1.97
C LEU A 90 -6.23 7.59 -2.78
N LEU A 91 -5.11 7.94 -2.16
CA LEU A 91 -4.00 8.61 -2.84
C LEU A 91 -2.71 8.44 -2.06
N GLN A 92 -1.59 8.24 -2.76
CA GLN A 92 -0.25 8.39 -2.19
C GLN A 92 0.54 9.45 -2.95
N ARG A 93 1.23 10.34 -2.24
CA ARG A 93 2.09 11.40 -2.81
C ARG A 93 3.24 11.80 -1.89
N PHE A 94 4.29 12.37 -2.49
CA PHE A 94 5.27 13.15 -1.72
C PHE A 94 4.77 14.59 -1.60
N VAL A 95 4.89 15.15 -0.41
CA VAL A 95 4.51 16.54 -0.09
C VAL A 95 5.57 17.17 0.80
N HIS A 96 5.67 18.50 0.85
CA HIS A 96 6.52 19.14 1.85
C HIS A 96 5.93 18.98 3.25
N ARG A 97 6.80 18.74 4.24
CA ARG A 97 6.42 18.67 5.66
C ARG A 97 5.69 19.93 6.12
N ALA A 98 6.11 21.10 5.64
CA ALA A 98 5.50 22.39 5.98
C ALA A 98 4.04 22.50 5.49
N ASP A 99 3.67 21.77 4.44
CA ASP A 99 2.35 21.88 3.82
C ASP A 99 1.32 20.91 4.40
N VAL A 100 1.71 19.99 5.30
CA VAL A 100 0.81 18.96 5.84
C VAL A 100 -0.45 19.56 6.47
N GLN A 101 -0.33 20.69 7.17
CA GLN A 101 -1.49 21.34 7.78
C GLN A 101 -2.45 21.88 6.71
N ALA A 102 -1.94 22.56 5.69
CA ALA A 102 -2.74 23.10 4.60
C ALA A 102 -3.39 21.97 3.77
N LEU A 103 -2.62 20.92 3.47
CA LEU A 103 -3.11 19.69 2.86
C LEU A 103 -4.25 19.06 3.67
N SER A 104 -4.10 18.96 4.99
CA SER A 104 -5.11 18.37 5.88
C SER A 104 -6.43 19.14 5.84
N VAL A 105 -6.37 20.48 5.83
CA VAL A 105 -7.56 21.33 5.67
C VAL A 105 -8.26 21.06 4.34
N ALA A 106 -7.50 21.02 3.24
CA ALA A 106 -8.04 20.82 1.90
C ALA A 106 -8.66 19.42 1.72
N VAL A 107 -8.03 18.38 2.27
CA VAL A 107 -8.57 17.01 2.31
C VAL A 107 -9.82 16.93 3.20
N ALA A 108 -9.84 17.62 4.35
CA ALA A 108 -11.00 17.67 5.24
C ALA A 108 -12.24 18.26 4.56
N ASP A 109 -12.09 19.29 3.71
CA ASP A 109 -13.18 19.84 2.91
C ASP A 109 -13.79 18.79 1.98
N VAL A 110 -12.96 18.00 1.29
CA VAL A 110 -13.43 16.91 0.42
C VAL A 110 -14.16 15.85 1.24
N PHE A 111 -13.62 15.42 2.38
CA PHE A 111 -14.30 14.42 3.21
C PHE A 111 -15.61 14.91 3.82
N ARG A 112 -15.72 16.20 4.17
CA ARG A 112 -17.00 16.79 4.61
C ARG A 112 -18.05 16.77 3.49
N LEU A 113 -17.64 16.98 2.24
CA LEU A 113 -18.52 16.94 1.08
C LEU A 113 -18.91 15.51 0.69
N GLU A 114 -17.94 14.63 0.53
CA GLU A 114 -18.12 13.25 0.03
C GLU A 114 -18.60 12.27 1.11
N ARG A 115 -18.56 12.66 2.38
CA ARG A 115 -19.12 11.94 3.55
C ARG A 115 -18.72 10.46 3.58
N PRO A 116 -17.43 10.12 3.76
CA PRO A 116 -16.95 8.73 3.70
C PRO A 116 -17.69 7.79 4.66
N ARG A 117 -18.05 8.25 5.86
CA ARG A 117 -18.79 7.45 6.86
C ARG A 117 -20.22 7.08 6.43
N ALA A 118 -20.79 7.76 5.44
CA ALA A 118 -22.08 7.41 4.87
C ALA A 118 -21.98 6.34 3.77
N LEU A 119 -20.77 5.97 3.34
CA LEU A 119 -20.58 4.94 2.33
C LEU A 119 -20.87 3.55 2.90
N ARG A 120 -21.55 2.75 2.09
CA ARG A 120 -21.61 1.29 2.23
C ARG A 120 -20.87 0.69 1.05
N LEU A 121 -19.78 -0.01 1.33
CA LEU A 121 -18.93 -0.65 0.34
C LEU A 121 -19.11 -2.17 0.42
N ARG A 122 -18.69 -2.85 -0.65
CA ARG A 122 -18.85 -4.30 -0.77
C ARG A 122 -17.51 -4.96 -1.12
N ALA A 123 -17.10 -5.92 -0.30
CA ALA A 123 -16.03 -6.84 -0.66
C ALA A 123 -16.63 -7.99 -1.47
N THR A 124 -16.04 -8.32 -2.62
CA THR A 124 -16.59 -9.27 -3.60
C THR A 124 -15.74 -10.50 -3.82
N GLY A 125 -14.48 -10.48 -3.38
CA GLY A 125 -13.56 -11.60 -3.53
C GLY A 125 -12.21 -11.36 -2.85
N PHE A 126 -11.29 -12.25 -3.13
CA PHE A 126 -9.87 -12.06 -2.89
C PHE A 126 -9.15 -11.67 -4.18
N GLN A 127 -7.97 -11.08 -4.03
CA GLN A 127 -6.97 -10.92 -5.07
C GLN A 127 -5.59 -10.97 -4.44
N SER A 128 -4.64 -11.58 -5.14
CA SER A 128 -3.23 -11.62 -4.78
C SER A 128 -2.38 -10.75 -5.70
N GLN A 129 -1.33 -10.17 -5.14
CA GLN A 129 -0.27 -9.51 -5.90
C GLN A 129 1.10 -10.03 -5.44
N PRO A 130 1.97 -10.46 -6.37
CA PRO A 130 3.32 -10.86 -6.01
C PRO A 130 4.12 -9.71 -5.39
N TRP A 131 4.85 -10.02 -4.33
CA TRP A 131 5.78 -9.13 -3.67
C TRP A 131 7.02 -9.91 -3.20
N ALA A 132 8.14 -9.66 -3.87
CA ALA A 132 9.35 -10.47 -3.74
C ALA A 132 9.06 -11.97 -3.99
N ASN A 133 9.27 -12.82 -2.98
CA ASN A 133 9.03 -14.26 -3.02
C ASN A 133 7.73 -14.67 -2.31
N LEU A 134 6.86 -13.71 -2.00
CA LEU A 134 5.57 -13.90 -1.32
C LEU A 134 4.45 -13.29 -2.17
N ASP A 135 3.21 -13.58 -1.77
CA ASP A 135 2.01 -12.96 -2.31
C ASP A 135 1.28 -12.17 -1.23
N VAL A 136 0.90 -10.93 -1.57
CA VAL A 136 0.06 -10.07 -0.74
C VAL A 136 -1.38 -10.38 -1.06
N LEU A 137 -2.12 -10.93 -0.09
CA LEU A 137 -3.54 -11.19 -0.21
C LEU A 137 -4.35 -9.96 0.22
N SER A 138 -5.34 -9.61 -0.59
CA SER A 138 -6.25 -8.49 -0.32
C SER A 138 -7.70 -8.88 -0.59
N TYR A 139 -8.64 -8.20 0.06
CA TYR A 139 -10.02 -8.16 -0.41
C TYR A 139 -10.12 -7.33 -1.70
N THR A 140 -10.89 -7.83 -2.65
CA THR A 140 -11.39 -7.06 -3.79
C THR A 140 -12.61 -6.27 -3.34
N VAL A 141 -12.53 -4.94 -3.41
CA VAL A 141 -13.64 -4.03 -3.07
C VAL A 141 -14.23 -3.47 -4.35
N GLU A 142 -15.56 -3.44 -4.44
CA GLU A 142 -16.26 -2.80 -5.55
C GLU A 142 -16.02 -1.28 -5.52
N VAL A 143 -15.46 -0.75 -6.61
CA VAL A 143 -15.23 0.68 -6.78
C VAL A 143 -16.53 1.36 -7.23
N SER A 144 -17.35 1.72 -6.25
CA SER A 144 -18.60 2.45 -6.50
C SER A 144 -18.33 3.82 -7.14
N PRO A 145 -19.32 4.42 -7.84
CA PRO A 145 -19.18 5.77 -8.37
C PRO A 145 -18.82 6.81 -7.30
N ALA A 146 -19.31 6.65 -6.07
CA ALA A 146 -18.97 7.55 -4.97
C ALA A 146 -17.50 7.40 -4.53
N LEU A 147 -17.01 6.17 -4.39
CA LEU A 147 -15.61 5.93 -4.03
C LEU A 147 -14.66 6.44 -5.12
N ARG A 148 -15.01 6.24 -6.41
CA ARG A 148 -14.24 6.77 -7.54
C ARG A 148 -14.19 8.30 -7.55
N ARG A 149 -15.35 8.96 -7.36
CA ARG A 149 -15.41 10.42 -7.27
C ARG A 149 -14.55 10.95 -6.13
N MET A 150 -14.60 10.31 -4.96
CA MET A 150 -13.79 10.69 -3.82
C MET A 150 -12.29 10.60 -4.12
N HIS A 151 -11.82 9.49 -4.71
CA HIS A 151 -10.43 9.37 -5.19
C HIS A 151 -10.06 10.52 -6.15
N GLN A 152 -10.92 10.83 -7.13
CA GLN A 152 -10.67 11.89 -8.10
C GLN A 152 -10.63 13.29 -7.47
N GLN A 153 -11.52 13.59 -6.52
CA GLN A 153 -11.53 14.88 -5.82
C GLN A 153 -10.29 15.02 -4.92
N ILE A 154 -9.90 13.94 -4.23
CA ILE A 154 -8.65 13.92 -3.45
C ILE A 154 -7.45 14.12 -4.39
N ALA A 155 -7.34 13.40 -5.50
CA ALA A 155 -6.26 13.59 -6.46
C ALA A 155 -6.17 15.04 -6.95
N ARG A 156 -7.31 15.65 -7.29
CA ARG A 156 -7.37 17.04 -7.74
C ARG A 156 -6.94 18.04 -6.65
N ILE A 157 -7.38 17.87 -5.41
CA ILE A 157 -7.08 18.83 -4.33
C ILE A 157 -5.65 18.68 -3.81
N VAL A 158 -5.06 17.48 -3.92
CA VAL A 158 -3.69 17.21 -3.49
C VAL A 158 -2.66 17.60 -4.55
N GLU A 159 -3.04 17.74 -5.83
CA GLU A 159 -2.13 18.09 -6.92
C GLU A 159 -1.24 19.32 -6.64
N PRO A 160 -1.73 20.45 -6.10
CA PRO A 160 -0.89 21.61 -5.81
C PRO A 160 0.19 21.37 -4.74
N PHE A 161 0.05 20.32 -3.92
CA PHE A 161 0.99 19.93 -2.87
C PHE A 161 1.97 18.84 -3.34
N THR A 162 1.79 18.31 -4.55
CA THR A 162 2.53 17.15 -5.03
C THR A 162 3.94 17.52 -5.44
N ILE A 163 4.91 16.83 -4.82
CA ILE A 163 6.33 16.91 -5.15
C ILE A 163 6.77 15.61 -5.83
N LYS A 164 7.71 15.73 -6.77
CA LYS A 164 8.36 14.60 -7.45
C LYS A 164 9.75 14.35 -6.88
N GLY A 165 10.24 13.12 -7.01
CA GLY A 165 11.62 12.78 -6.66
C GLY A 165 11.84 12.63 -5.17
N GLY A 166 10.83 12.15 -4.44
CA GLY A 166 11.01 11.73 -3.05
C GLY A 166 11.96 10.54 -2.93
N ASP A 167 12.64 10.45 -1.79
CA ASP A 167 13.61 9.40 -1.49
C ASP A 167 13.23 8.64 -0.20
N ALA A 168 14.11 7.75 0.25
CA ALA A 168 13.90 7.00 1.48
C ALA A 168 13.73 7.90 2.72
N GLY A 169 14.33 9.09 2.72
CA GLY A 169 14.23 10.05 3.83
C GLY A 169 12.83 10.67 3.98
N ALA A 170 11.95 10.51 2.99
CA ALA A 170 10.57 10.98 3.05
C ALA A 170 9.63 10.01 3.79
N PHE A 171 10.06 8.78 4.07
CA PHE A 171 9.26 7.78 4.78
C PHE A 171 9.42 7.89 6.30
N ALA A 172 8.46 7.35 7.05
CA ALA A 172 8.47 7.38 8.51
C ALA A 172 9.66 6.58 9.04
N PRO A 173 10.44 7.15 9.98
CA PRO A 173 11.61 6.47 10.52
C PRO A 173 11.17 5.27 11.38
N ASP A 174 11.78 4.12 11.14
CA ASP A 174 11.55 2.87 11.89
C ASP A 174 12.83 2.31 12.53
N GLY A 175 13.88 3.14 12.59
CA GLY A 175 15.21 2.74 13.04
C GLY A 175 16.12 2.23 11.92
N THR A 176 15.61 2.11 10.68
CA THR A 176 16.40 1.82 9.48
C THR A 176 16.53 3.04 8.58
N ASP A 177 17.62 3.13 7.81
CA ASP A 177 17.87 4.22 6.87
C ASP A 177 17.42 3.89 5.43
N THR A 178 16.56 2.87 5.23
CA THR A 178 16.17 2.42 3.90
C THR A 178 14.65 2.31 3.72
N ALA A 179 14.15 2.82 2.60
CA ALA A 179 12.79 2.58 2.14
C ALA A 179 12.79 1.57 0.98
N ASN A 180 11.72 0.79 0.87
CA ASN A 180 11.57 -0.15 -0.24
C ASN A 180 11.45 0.64 -1.56
N PRO A 181 12.25 0.31 -2.59
CA PRO A 181 12.18 0.98 -3.90
C PRO A 181 10.80 0.92 -4.57
N ASP A 182 10.04 -0.16 -4.37
CA ASP A 182 8.67 -0.28 -4.87
C ASP A 182 7.71 0.67 -4.14
N ALA A 183 7.95 0.94 -2.85
CA ALA A 183 7.16 1.91 -2.10
C ALA A 183 7.44 3.33 -2.58
N ILE A 184 8.72 3.70 -2.79
CA ILE A 184 9.10 5.00 -3.39
C ILE A 184 8.43 5.16 -4.75
N ARG A 185 8.54 4.16 -5.63
CA ARG A 185 7.92 4.18 -6.96
C ARG A 185 6.40 4.34 -6.85
N ARG A 186 5.74 3.59 -5.97
CA ARG A 186 4.29 3.65 -5.80
C ARG A 186 3.83 5.06 -5.43
N VAL A 187 4.51 5.73 -4.50
CA VAL A 187 4.16 7.11 -4.11
C VAL A 187 4.32 8.09 -5.28
N GLU A 188 5.37 7.92 -6.08
CA GLU A 188 5.63 8.73 -7.27
C GLU A 188 4.56 8.51 -8.37
N THR A 189 4.16 7.25 -8.60
CA THR A 189 3.31 6.87 -9.75
C THR A 189 1.84 6.62 -9.40
N PHE A 190 1.42 6.74 -8.14
CA PHE A 190 0.07 6.38 -7.71
C PHE A 190 -1.04 6.98 -8.58
N VAL A 191 -1.08 8.32 -8.74
CA VAL A 191 -2.16 8.98 -9.49
C VAL A 191 -2.17 8.58 -10.97
N PRO A 192 -1.05 8.63 -11.73
CA PRO A 192 -1.10 8.17 -13.12
C PRO A 192 -1.49 6.69 -13.22
N ASP A 193 -1.05 5.83 -12.31
CA ASP A 193 -1.43 4.40 -12.31
C ASP A 193 -2.91 4.17 -11.96
N ALA A 194 -3.50 5.03 -11.12
CA ALA A 194 -4.90 4.96 -10.70
C ALA A 194 -5.87 5.78 -11.58
N SER A 195 -5.37 6.51 -12.58
CA SER A 195 -6.17 7.34 -13.47
C SER A 195 -6.89 6.53 -14.56
N ASP A 196 -7.71 7.18 -15.39
CA ASP A 196 -8.36 6.58 -16.57
C ASP A 196 -9.19 5.32 -16.30
N GLY A 197 -9.80 5.26 -15.11
CA GLY A 197 -10.64 4.14 -14.70
C GLY A 197 -9.90 3.03 -13.94
N ASN A 198 -8.57 3.09 -13.87
CA ASN A 198 -7.71 2.05 -13.27
C ASN A 198 -7.69 2.07 -11.74
N PHE A 199 -8.30 3.06 -11.09
CA PHE A 199 -8.40 3.11 -9.63
C PHE A 199 -9.00 1.81 -9.08
N ALA A 200 -8.23 1.18 -8.19
CA ALA A 200 -8.61 0.01 -7.41
C ALA A 200 -8.48 0.32 -5.91
N ALA A 201 -9.28 -0.35 -5.11
CA ALA A 201 -9.35 -0.15 -3.66
C ALA A 201 -9.11 -1.46 -2.90
N PRO A 202 -7.97 -2.15 -3.10
CA PRO A 202 -7.69 -3.37 -2.37
C PRO A 202 -7.60 -3.08 -0.87
N VAL A 203 -8.06 -4.03 -0.06
CA VAL A 203 -7.79 -4.00 1.39
C VAL A 203 -6.90 -5.18 1.73
N VAL A 204 -5.63 -4.89 2.03
CA VAL A 204 -4.64 -5.92 2.37
C VAL A 204 -5.04 -6.63 3.66
N VAL A 205 -4.99 -7.96 3.64
CA VAL A 205 -5.32 -8.82 4.79
C VAL A 205 -4.12 -9.65 5.28
N GLY A 206 -3.08 -9.79 4.47
CA GLY A 206 -1.86 -10.48 4.90
C GLY A 206 -0.91 -10.79 3.75
N VAL A 207 0.13 -11.54 4.08
CA VAL A 207 1.15 -12.00 3.14
C VAL A 207 1.55 -13.43 3.50
N ALA A 208 1.74 -14.27 2.49
CA ALA A 208 2.24 -15.64 2.64
C ALA A 208 2.85 -16.13 1.31
N PRO A 209 3.54 -17.28 1.27
CA PRO A 209 3.92 -17.93 0.02
C PRO A 209 2.71 -18.21 -0.86
N GLU A 210 2.88 -18.16 -2.18
CA GLU A 210 1.83 -18.36 -3.20
C GLU A 210 0.94 -19.58 -2.90
N ALA A 211 1.53 -20.74 -2.59
CA ALA A 211 0.79 -21.96 -2.29
C ALA A 211 -0.16 -21.84 -1.08
N ALA A 212 0.16 -21.01 -0.07
CA ALA A 212 -0.72 -20.77 1.07
C ALA A 212 -1.84 -19.77 0.72
N VAL A 213 -1.54 -18.80 -0.14
CA VAL A 213 -2.53 -17.83 -0.65
C VAL A 213 -3.55 -18.52 -1.55
N ASP A 214 -3.10 -19.38 -2.47
CA ASP A 214 -3.94 -20.14 -3.40
C ASP A 214 -5.02 -20.96 -2.67
N VAL A 215 -4.67 -21.55 -1.53
CA VAL A 215 -5.62 -22.31 -0.71
C VAL A 215 -6.78 -21.42 -0.26
N ILE A 216 -6.51 -20.20 0.17
CA ILE A 216 -7.55 -19.25 0.62
C ILE A 216 -8.33 -18.69 -0.56
N GLU A 217 -7.67 -18.36 -1.68
CA GLU A 217 -8.34 -17.82 -2.87
C GLU A 217 -9.26 -18.84 -3.55
N ALA A 218 -8.94 -20.13 -3.47
CA ALA A 218 -9.77 -21.21 -4.00
C ALA A 218 -11.07 -21.42 -3.20
N GLU A 219 -11.17 -20.88 -1.99
CA GLU A 219 -12.37 -21.01 -1.19
C GLU A 219 -13.53 -20.19 -1.73
N ARG A 220 -14.75 -20.67 -1.47
CA ARG A 220 -15.94 -19.90 -1.81
C ARG A 220 -15.98 -18.61 -1.00
N PHE A 221 -15.72 -17.49 -1.68
CA PHE A 221 -15.95 -16.18 -1.10
C PHE A 221 -17.44 -15.89 -0.94
N ARG A 222 -17.83 -15.37 0.23
CA ARG A 222 -19.17 -14.83 0.47
C ARG A 222 -19.09 -13.31 0.52
N PRO A 223 -19.55 -12.60 -0.52
CA PRO A 223 -19.56 -11.15 -0.54
C PRO A 223 -20.26 -10.57 0.68
N PHE A 224 -19.71 -9.49 1.22
CA PHE A 224 -20.22 -8.83 2.40
C PHE A 224 -20.06 -7.33 2.28
N ASP A 225 -20.97 -6.61 2.92
CA ASP A 225 -20.92 -5.16 2.97
C ASP A 225 -20.25 -4.70 4.26
N PHE A 226 -19.56 -3.57 4.18
CA PHE A 226 -18.93 -2.90 5.29
C PHE A 226 -19.06 -1.38 5.14
N SER A 227 -18.89 -0.67 6.23
CA SER A 227 -18.90 0.79 6.27
C SER A 227 -17.51 1.34 6.54
N ILE A 228 -17.35 2.64 6.33
CA ILE A 228 -16.12 3.36 6.67
C ILE A 228 -16.27 3.95 8.07
N ALA A 229 -15.36 3.59 8.96
CA ALA A 229 -15.30 4.15 10.31
C ALA A 229 -14.64 5.53 10.30
N ASP A 230 -13.60 5.72 9.50
CA ASP A 230 -12.84 6.96 9.50
C ASP A 230 -12.11 7.25 8.18
N ALA A 231 -11.64 8.48 8.03
CA ALA A 231 -10.77 8.88 6.92
C ALA A 231 -9.61 9.69 7.47
N ALA A 232 -8.40 9.50 6.93
CA ALA A 232 -7.19 9.99 7.57
C ALA A 232 -6.07 10.26 6.56
N ILE A 233 -5.07 11.02 7.01
CA ILE A 233 -3.79 11.18 6.34
C ILE A 233 -2.72 10.53 7.20
N PHE A 234 -1.89 9.68 6.61
CA PHE A 234 -0.80 8.99 7.29
C PHE A 234 0.54 9.31 6.62
N HIS A 235 1.58 9.39 7.44
CA HIS A 235 2.97 9.25 7.02
C HIS A 235 3.22 7.77 6.74
N LEU A 236 3.68 7.47 5.52
CA LEU A 236 3.99 6.12 5.08
C LEU A 236 5.29 5.61 5.69
N GLY A 237 5.27 4.37 6.20
CA GLY A 237 6.47 3.63 6.58
C GLY A 237 7.20 3.04 5.38
N ARG A 238 8.39 2.47 5.59
CA ARG A 238 9.32 2.04 4.53
C ARG A 238 8.76 1.07 3.48
N PHE A 239 7.69 0.34 3.76
CA PHE A 239 7.02 -0.56 2.82
C PHE A 239 5.79 0.05 2.13
N GLY A 240 5.52 1.33 2.35
CA GLY A 240 4.33 2.01 1.86
C GLY A 240 3.06 1.66 2.64
N ALA A 241 3.19 1.12 3.85
CA ALA A 241 2.10 0.94 4.79
C ALA A 241 1.91 2.21 5.66
N PRO A 242 0.68 2.55 6.07
CA PRO A 242 0.43 3.67 6.98
C PRO A 242 1.14 3.46 8.33
N ALA A 243 2.06 4.34 8.71
CA ALA A 243 2.88 4.16 9.92
C ALA A 243 2.54 5.14 11.04
N ALA A 244 2.42 6.44 10.72
CA ALA A 244 2.08 7.46 11.71
C ALA A 244 0.94 8.33 11.19
N ARG A 245 -0.11 8.50 12.00
CA ARG A 245 -1.24 9.36 11.64
C ARG A 245 -0.79 10.83 11.69
N LEU A 246 -1.09 11.56 10.62
CA LEU A 246 -0.86 13.00 10.53
C LEU A 246 -2.16 13.80 10.78
N TRP A 247 -3.29 13.23 10.39
CA TRP A 247 -4.62 13.85 10.55
C TRP A 247 -5.72 12.78 10.48
N SER A 248 -6.86 13.01 11.14
CA SER A 248 -8.07 12.17 11.05
C SER A 248 -9.35 12.99 11.05
N LEU A 249 -10.35 12.53 10.30
CA LEU A 249 -11.70 13.09 10.27
C LEU A 249 -12.43 12.89 11.60
N ALA A 250 -12.07 11.92 12.43
CA ALA A 250 -12.64 11.72 13.76
C ALA A 250 -12.26 12.80 14.77
N GLU A 251 -11.19 13.54 14.49
CA GLU A 251 -10.60 14.53 15.39
C GLU A 251 -11.07 15.96 15.05
N VAL A 252 -11.99 16.12 14.09
CA VAL A 252 -12.51 17.41 13.57
C VAL A 252 -14.04 17.41 13.59
#